data_AF-A0AAE9JK49-F1
#
_entry.id   AF-A0AAE9JK49-F1
#
_cell.length_a   1.000
_cell.length_b   1.000
_cell.length_c   1.000
_cell.angle_alpha   90.00
_cell.angle_beta   90.00
_cell.angle_gamma   90.00
#
_symmetry.space_group_name_H-M   'P 1'
#
loop_
_entity.id
_entity.type
_entity.pdbx_description
1 polymer ?
#
loop_
_entity_poly.entity_id
_entity_poly.type
_entity_poly.pdbx_seq_one_letter_code
_entity_poly.pdbx_strand_id
1 'polypeptide(L)'
;MKIQSLLAVVFLVDQAQIVHAVCQFTPFQGLNYALLSSNSDWDASKSACIACGAQMMGMPSGANKAFVEQILGVNTVAWDTAWVNIRNDDWCSFYTFKSGGKQFSGTACNGSAKYVLCVK
;
A
#
# COMPACT_ATOMS: atom_id res chain seq x y z
N MET A 1 34.94 -19.85 -44.70
CA MET A 1 34.60 -20.39 -43.37
C MET A 1 35.31 -19.54 -42.30
N LYS A 2 34.60 -18.64 -41.63
CA LYS A 2 35.06 -17.95 -40.41
C LYS A 2 33.86 -17.83 -39.48
N ILE A 3 34.05 -18.31 -38.27
CA ILE A 3 33.04 -18.54 -37.24
C ILE A 3 32.86 -17.27 -36.41
N GLN A 4 31.60 -16.88 -36.28
CA GLN A 4 30.89 -16.30 -35.13
C GLN A 4 31.59 -15.21 -34.28
N SER A 5 30.90 -14.08 -34.16
CA SER A 5 30.55 -13.56 -32.84
C SER A 5 29.20 -12.84 -32.91
N LEU A 6 28.16 -13.55 -32.45
CA LEU A 6 26.91 -12.94 -32.01
C LEU A 6 27.22 -12.17 -30.72
N LEU A 7 27.12 -10.85 -30.73
CA LEU A 7 26.87 -10.10 -29.51
C LEU A 7 25.36 -10.12 -29.26
N ALA A 8 24.90 -11.09 -28.46
CA ALA A 8 23.60 -11.01 -27.83
C ALA A 8 23.69 -9.99 -26.69
N VAL A 9 23.21 -8.77 -26.94
CA VAL A 9 22.95 -7.81 -25.86
C VAL A 9 21.73 -8.31 -25.10
N VAL A 10 21.98 -9.07 -24.04
CA VAL A 10 20.95 -9.42 -23.06
C VAL A 10 20.66 -8.15 -22.28
N PHE A 11 19.62 -7.42 -22.68
CA PHE A 11 18.98 -6.45 -21.80
C PHE A 11 18.33 -7.26 -20.67
N LEU A 12 19.01 -7.29 -19.52
CA LEU A 12 18.41 -7.63 -18.24
C LEU A 12 17.36 -6.55 -17.96
N VAL A 13 16.14 -6.78 -18.41
CA VAL A 13 14.99 -6.06 -17.89
C VAL A 13 14.85 -6.57 -16.47
N ASP A 14 15.30 -5.75 -15.52
CA ASP A 14 15.06 -5.96 -14.10
C ASP A 14 13.54 -6.13 -13.93
N GLN A 15 13.10 -7.35 -13.64
CA GLN A 15 11.70 -7.64 -13.41
C GLN A 15 11.33 -7.07 -12.03
N ALA A 16 11.21 -5.75 -11.95
CA ALA A 16 10.17 -5.19 -11.12
C ALA A 16 8.87 -5.73 -11.71
N GLN A 17 8.39 -6.84 -11.18
CA GLN A 17 7.03 -7.30 -11.38
C GLN A 17 6.12 -6.23 -10.77
N ILE A 18 5.95 -5.11 -11.48
CA ILE A 18 4.85 -4.20 -11.31
C ILE A 18 3.67 -5.00 -11.82
N VAL A 19 3.17 -5.89 -10.97
CA VAL A 19 1.77 -6.24 -11.00
C VAL A 19 1.10 -4.88 -10.95
N HIS A 20 0.58 -4.42 -12.08
CA HIS A 20 -0.29 -3.26 -12.12
C HIS A 20 -1.50 -3.67 -11.29
N ALA A 21 -1.40 -3.51 -9.97
CA ALA A 21 -2.53 -3.55 -9.09
C ALA A 21 -3.43 -2.47 -9.65
N VAL A 22 -4.48 -2.88 -10.36
CA VAL A 22 -5.43 -1.91 -10.92
C VAL A 22 -5.94 -1.14 -9.72
N CYS A 23 -5.66 0.16 -9.69
CA CYS A 23 -5.98 1.01 -8.56
C CYS A 23 -7.50 1.17 -8.52
N GLN A 24 -8.20 0.24 -7.86
CA GLN A 24 -9.64 0.25 -7.70
C GLN A 24 -10.00 1.25 -6.61
N PHE A 25 -10.58 2.37 -7.02
CA PHE A 25 -11.03 3.40 -6.11
C PHE A 25 -12.52 3.31 -5.84
N THR A 26 -12.89 3.45 -4.57
CA THR A 26 -14.27 3.51 -4.11
C THR A 26 -14.59 4.92 -3.64
N PRO A 27 -15.60 5.60 -4.21
CA PRO A 27 -15.97 6.94 -3.79
C PRO A 27 -16.69 6.94 -2.43
N PHE A 28 -16.34 7.90 -1.56
CA PHE A 28 -17.00 8.13 -0.28
C PHE A 28 -16.83 9.58 0.16
N GLN A 29 -17.92 10.26 0.51
CA GLN A 29 -17.91 11.65 1.02
C GLN A 29 -17.08 12.66 0.18
N GLY A 30 -17.15 12.55 -1.15
CA GLY A 30 -16.47 13.48 -2.07
C GLY A 30 -14.99 13.18 -2.32
N LEU A 31 -14.45 12.09 -1.77
CA LEU A 31 -13.09 11.61 -2.04
C LEU A 31 -13.13 10.17 -2.58
N ASN A 32 -12.01 9.70 -3.12
CA ASN A 32 -11.85 8.37 -3.68
C ASN A 32 -10.78 7.60 -2.93
N TYR A 33 -11.12 6.41 -2.42
CA TYR A 33 -10.23 5.63 -1.57
C TYR A 33 -9.89 4.28 -2.18
N ALA A 34 -8.67 3.80 -1.93
CA ALA A 34 -8.26 2.46 -2.34
C ALA A 34 -7.52 1.75 -1.19
N LEU A 35 -7.66 0.43 -1.14
CA LEU A 35 -6.84 -0.44 -0.32
C LEU A 35 -5.95 -1.27 -1.26
N LEU A 36 -4.65 -0.98 -1.27
CA LEU A 36 -3.71 -1.70 -2.12
C LEU A 36 -2.97 -2.75 -1.30
N SER A 37 -2.84 -3.96 -1.85
CA SER A 37 -1.89 -4.95 -1.32
C SER A 37 -0.48 -4.50 -1.65
N SER A 38 0.40 -4.47 -0.65
CA SER A 38 1.78 -3.99 -0.84
C SER A 38 2.82 -4.93 -0.24
N ASN A 39 2.59 -5.49 0.95
CA ASN A 39 3.57 -6.28 1.70
C ASN A 39 4.96 -5.62 1.75
N SER A 40 4.99 -4.29 1.82
CA SER A 40 6.20 -3.49 1.66
C SER A 40 6.39 -2.53 2.85
N ASP A 41 7.54 -1.86 2.85
CA ASP A 41 7.83 -0.76 3.75
C ASP A 41 6.98 0.49 3.47
N TRP A 42 7.05 1.45 4.39
CA TRP A 42 6.22 2.64 4.35
C TRP A 42 6.48 3.52 3.11
N ASP A 43 7.74 3.68 2.70
CA ASP A 43 8.12 4.54 1.57
C ASP A 43 7.71 3.90 0.23
N ALA A 44 7.86 2.58 0.09
CA ALA A 44 7.37 1.81 -1.05
C ALA A 44 5.84 1.85 -1.13
N SER A 45 5.14 1.69 0.00
CA SER A 45 3.68 1.79 0.05
C SER A 45 3.17 3.19 -0.28
N LYS A 46 3.88 4.24 0.16
CA LYS A 46 3.57 5.63 -0.22
C LYS A 46 3.73 5.82 -1.73
N SER A 47 4.80 5.29 -2.29
CA SER A 47 5.05 5.32 -3.74
C SER A 47 3.98 4.57 -4.52
N ALA A 48 3.43 3.48 -3.99
CA ALA A 48 2.31 2.75 -4.60
C ALA A 48 1.03 3.61 -4.70
N CYS A 49 0.69 4.38 -3.65
CA CYS A 49 -0.41 5.34 -3.76
C CYS A 49 -0.16 6.41 -4.82
N ILE A 50 1.07 6.93 -4.89
CA ILE A 50 1.46 7.95 -5.89
C ILE A 50 1.35 7.41 -7.31
N ALA A 51 1.78 6.17 -7.55
CA ALA A 51 1.63 5.50 -8.84
C ALA A 51 0.16 5.35 -9.28
N CYS A 52 -0.76 5.32 -8.33
CA CYS A 52 -2.21 5.33 -8.55
C CYS A 52 -2.83 6.73 -8.73
N GLY A 53 -2.02 7.79 -8.75
CA GLY A 53 -2.49 9.17 -8.77
C GLY A 53 -3.20 9.59 -7.47
N ALA A 54 -2.77 9.02 -6.35
CA ALA A 54 -3.32 9.27 -5.02
C ALA A 54 -2.21 9.55 -4.00
N GLN A 55 -2.61 9.87 -2.77
CA GLN A 55 -1.72 10.00 -1.63
C GLN A 55 -2.04 8.93 -0.60
N MET A 56 -1.06 8.58 0.24
CA MET A 56 -1.32 7.71 1.39
C MET A 56 -2.24 8.46 2.37
N MET A 57 -3.29 7.79 2.82
CA MET A 57 -4.30 8.33 3.72
C MET A 57 -3.75 8.46 5.15
N GLY A 58 -4.17 9.48 5.90
CA GLY A 58 -3.97 9.52 7.35
C GLY A 58 -4.78 8.44 8.10
N MET A 59 -4.65 8.40 9.42
CA MET A 59 -5.38 7.43 10.25
C MET A 59 -6.92 7.60 10.09
N PRO A 60 -7.66 6.56 9.69
CA PRO A 60 -9.12 6.61 9.61
C PRO A 60 -9.77 6.88 10.97
N SER A 61 -10.75 7.79 10.98
CA SER A 61 -11.56 8.14 12.15
C SER A 61 -13.03 8.34 11.76
N GLY A 62 -13.93 8.34 12.74
CA GLY A 62 -15.36 8.58 12.53
C GLY A 62 -15.97 7.75 11.38
N ALA A 63 -16.66 8.42 10.46
CA ALA A 63 -17.29 7.79 9.30
C ALA A 63 -16.29 7.10 8.35
N ASN A 64 -15.08 7.67 8.19
CA ASN A 64 -14.03 7.06 7.37
C ASN A 64 -13.54 5.74 7.98
N LYS A 65 -13.46 5.63 9.31
CA LYS A 65 -13.13 4.37 9.96
C LYS A 65 -14.16 3.28 9.68
N ALA A 66 -15.46 3.63 9.78
CA ALA A 66 -16.54 2.69 9.46
C ALA A 66 -16.47 2.24 7.99
N PHE A 67 -16.27 3.18 7.07
CA PHE A 67 -16.11 2.90 5.65
C PHE A 67 -14.88 2.01 5.35
N VAL A 68 -13.73 2.30 5.95
CA VAL A 68 -12.51 1.50 5.81
C VAL A 68 -12.72 0.07 6.32
N GLU A 69 -13.39 -0.12 7.46
CA GLU A 69 -13.64 -1.47 8.00
C GLU A 69 -14.69 -2.25 7.21
N GLN A 70 -15.80 -1.59 6.83
CA GLN A 70 -16.98 -2.27 6.30
C GLN A 70 -16.96 -2.42 4.78
N ILE A 71 -16.25 -1.54 4.07
CA ILE A 71 -16.28 -1.50 2.60
C ILE A 71 -14.90 -1.82 2.04
N LEU A 72 -13.87 -1.02 2.33
CA LEU A 72 -12.53 -1.27 1.76
C LEU A 72 -11.89 -2.53 2.33
N GLY A 73 -12.01 -2.70 3.64
CA GLY A 73 -11.41 -3.79 4.41
C GLY A 73 -12.31 -5.01 4.57
N VAL A 74 -13.42 -5.11 3.83
CA VAL A 74 -14.40 -6.20 4.03
C VAL A 74 -13.75 -7.58 3.96
N ASN A 75 -12.79 -7.75 3.05
CA ASN A 75 -12.07 -9.01 2.79
C ASN A 75 -10.74 -9.15 3.55
N THR A 76 -10.36 -8.19 4.40
CA THR A 76 -9.14 -8.31 5.20
C THR A 76 -9.32 -9.33 6.33
N VAL A 77 -8.22 -9.89 6.81
CA VAL A 77 -8.25 -10.79 7.97
C VAL A 77 -8.07 -9.95 9.24
N ALA A 78 -8.61 -10.42 10.37
CA ALA A 78 -8.34 -9.78 11.65
C ALA A 78 -6.84 -9.67 11.90
N TRP A 79 -6.42 -8.49 12.38
CA TRP A 79 -5.02 -8.13 12.61
C TRP A 79 -4.18 -7.85 11.37
N ASP A 80 -4.76 -7.91 10.16
CA ASP A 80 -4.08 -7.36 8.98
C ASP A 80 -3.80 -5.86 9.18
N THR A 81 -2.68 -5.40 8.63
CA THR A 81 -2.20 -4.02 8.78
C THR A 81 -2.18 -3.28 7.44
N ALA A 82 -2.53 -2.00 7.48
CA ALA A 82 -2.37 -1.07 6.36
C ALA A 82 -1.54 0.14 6.78
N TRP A 83 -0.51 0.49 6.02
CA TRP A 83 0.19 1.75 6.26
C TRP A 83 -0.73 2.96 6.11
N VAL A 84 -0.48 3.97 6.95
CA VAL A 84 -1.11 5.29 6.90
C VAL A 84 -0.04 6.38 6.98
N ASN A 85 -0.38 7.59 6.55
CA ASN A 85 0.56 8.71 6.40
C ASN A 85 0.86 9.39 7.75
N ILE A 86 1.42 8.62 8.68
CA ILE A 86 1.90 9.07 9.98
C ILE A 86 3.30 8.48 10.17
N ARG A 87 4.30 9.37 10.17
CA ARG A 87 5.71 9.06 10.34
C ARG A 87 6.32 10.03 11.35
N ASN A 88 7.07 9.50 12.30
CA ASN A 88 7.88 10.23 13.26
C ASN A 88 9.29 9.62 13.23
N ASP A 89 10.22 10.30 12.54
CA ASP A 89 11.54 9.78 12.20
C ASP A 89 11.47 8.40 11.52
N ASP A 90 12.02 7.37 12.18
CA ASP A 90 12.02 5.98 11.71
C ASP A 90 10.84 5.16 12.23
N TRP A 91 9.88 5.78 12.94
CA TRP A 91 8.67 5.13 13.42
C TRP A 91 7.46 5.50 12.56
N CYS A 92 6.79 4.50 11.98
CA CYS A 92 5.66 4.67 11.08
C CYS A 92 4.42 3.94 11.61
N SER A 93 3.23 4.53 11.45
CA SER A 93 1.99 3.94 11.95
C SER A 93 1.23 3.14 10.89
N PHE A 94 0.53 2.09 11.33
CA PHE A 94 -0.41 1.34 10.51
C PHE A 94 -1.81 1.33 11.14
N TYR A 95 -2.82 1.24 10.30
CA TYR A 95 -4.17 0.87 10.67
C TYR A 95 -4.25 -0.66 10.85
N THR A 96 -4.97 -1.15 11.87
CA THR A 96 -5.18 -2.58 12.10
C THR A 96 -6.65 -2.94 11.88
N PHE A 97 -6.93 -3.84 10.94
CA PHE A 97 -8.30 -4.26 10.62
C PHE A 97 -8.87 -5.21 11.67
N LYS A 98 -10.17 -5.05 11.94
CA LYS A 98 -10.98 -5.97 12.77
C LYS A 98 -10.32 -6.26 14.14
N SER A 99 -9.62 -5.28 14.70
CA SER A 99 -8.82 -5.43 15.92
C SER A 99 -9.62 -5.34 17.23
N GLY A 100 -10.96 -5.28 17.14
CA GLY A 100 -11.82 -5.06 18.32
C GLY A 100 -11.57 -3.72 19.01
N GLY A 101 -11.09 -2.71 18.28
CA GLY A 101 -10.76 -1.39 18.82
C GLY A 101 -9.32 -1.23 19.31
N LYS A 102 -8.51 -2.31 19.28
CA LYS A 102 -7.08 -2.25 19.60
C LYS A 102 -6.31 -1.69 18.41
N GLN A 103 -5.92 -0.42 18.47
CA GLN A 103 -5.08 0.18 17.43
C GLN A 103 -3.62 0.02 17.85
N PHE A 104 -2.81 -0.61 17.00
CA PHE A 104 -1.36 -0.60 17.18
C PHE A 104 -0.79 0.65 16.53
N SER A 105 0.12 1.32 17.25
CA SER A 105 0.58 2.67 16.95
C SER A 105 1.75 2.74 15.96
N GLY A 106 2.21 1.60 15.44
CA GLY A 106 3.27 1.57 14.43
C GLY A 106 4.40 0.58 14.69
N THR A 107 5.40 0.65 13.82
CA THR A 107 6.67 -0.07 13.89
C THR A 107 7.73 0.73 13.15
N ALA A 108 8.96 0.21 13.04
CA ALA A 108 9.99 0.82 12.20
C ALA A 108 9.48 0.99 10.76
N CYS A 109 9.80 2.11 10.11
CA CYS A 109 9.33 2.43 8.76
C CYS A 109 9.79 1.44 7.70
N ASN A 110 10.90 0.72 7.94
CA ASN A 110 11.40 -0.38 7.12
C ASN A 110 10.76 -1.75 7.43
N GLY A 111 9.79 -1.80 8.34
CA GLY A 111 8.94 -2.97 8.57
C GLY A 111 8.00 -3.21 7.39
N SER A 112 7.15 -4.23 7.47
CA SER A 112 6.19 -4.55 6.42
C SER A 112 4.75 -4.45 6.94
N ALA A 113 3.87 -3.84 6.14
CA ALA A 113 2.43 -3.96 6.31
C ALA A 113 1.82 -4.61 5.07
N LYS A 114 0.77 -5.39 5.27
CA LYS A 114 0.13 -6.14 4.19
C LYS A 114 -0.48 -5.21 3.14
N TYR A 115 -1.03 -4.10 3.57
CA TYR A 115 -1.72 -3.14 2.71
C TYR A 115 -1.23 -1.70 2.89
N VAL A 116 -1.77 -0.81 2.07
CA VAL A 116 -1.71 0.64 2.25
C VAL A 116 -3.08 1.25 1.93
N LEU A 117 -3.49 2.24 2.72
CA LEU A 117 -4.68 3.04 2.45
C LEU A 117 -4.31 4.27 1.62
N CYS A 118 -4.96 4.44 0.48
CA CYS A 118 -4.76 5.58 -0.42
C CYS A 118 -6.04 6.42 -0.53
N VAL A 119 -5.88 7.72 -0.78
CA VAL A 119 -6.97 8.67 -0.99
C VAL A 119 -6.62 9.69 -2.07
N LYS A 120 -7.59 10.13 -2.87
CA LYS A 120 -7.47 11.26 -3.81
C LYS A 120 -8.78 12.05 -3.92
#